data_AF-A0A954KG09-F1
#
_entry.id   AF-A0A954KG09-F1
#
_cell.length_a   1.000
_cell.length_b   1.000
_cell.length_c   1.000
_cell.angle_alpha   90.00
_cell.angle_beta   90.00
_cell.angle_gamma   90.00
#
_symmetry.space_group_name_H-M   'P 1'
#
loop_
_entity.id
_entity.type
_entity.pdbx_description
1 polymer ?
#
loop_
_entity_poly.entity_id
_entity_poly.type
_entity_poly.pdbx_seq_one_letter_code
_entity_poly.pdbx_strand_id
1 'polypeptide(L)'
;MFVRRPVFELIAKDHPNWNERSQICATDLNRYRSEYIEDTLEQERGELSELERRVVESLREHELLSANVNQEFDQQITLGERVADHVASFGGSWTFILLFTAVLTIWVAINSVAVMFRPFDPYPYILLNLVLSCLAAIQAPVIMMSQNRQEAKDRLRSEHDYRVNLKAELEIRHLHSKLDLLLTHQWQRLLEIQQLQTDLLGEIANRESN
;
A
#
# COMPACT_ATOMS: atom_id res chain seq x y z
N MET A 1 -10.62 -13.51 -54.59
CA MET A 1 -10.16 -12.42 -53.70
C MET A 1 -9.95 -13.04 -52.33
N PHE A 2 -8.76 -12.94 -51.75
CA PHE A 2 -8.45 -13.60 -50.48
C PHE A 2 -9.00 -12.74 -49.34
N VAL A 3 -10.01 -13.22 -48.60
CA VAL A 3 -10.57 -12.49 -47.46
C VAL A 3 -9.79 -12.88 -46.21
N ARG A 4 -9.32 -11.89 -45.45
CA ARG A 4 -8.54 -12.14 -44.22
C ARG A 4 -9.44 -12.65 -43.09
N ARG A 5 -8.86 -13.49 -42.22
CA ARG A 5 -9.54 -14.23 -41.15
C ARG A 5 -10.51 -13.40 -40.28
N PRO A 6 -10.19 -12.20 -39.79
CA PRO A 6 -11.09 -11.46 -38.88
C PRO A 6 -12.39 -11.03 -39.56
N VAL A 7 -12.27 -10.51 -40.79
CA VAL A 7 -13.43 -10.13 -41.62
C VAL A 7 -14.16 -11.39 -42.11
N PHE A 8 -13.42 -12.47 -42.35
CA PHE A 8 -14.01 -13.76 -42.72
C PHE A 8 -14.92 -14.31 -41.61
N GLU A 9 -14.49 -14.26 -40.35
CA GLU A 9 -15.28 -14.70 -39.19
C GLU A 9 -16.55 -13.87 -39.02
N LEU A 10 -16.47 -12.55 -39.24
CA LEU A 10 -17.65 -11.67 -39.21
C LEU A 10 -18.65 -12.03 -40.32
N ILE A 11 -18.17 -12.24 -41.55
CA ILE A 11 -19.01 -12.65 -42.68
C ILE A 11 -19.61 -14.04 -42.45
N ALA A 12 -18.85 -14.98 -41.88
CA ALA A 12 -19.32 -16.32 -41.58
C ALA A 12 -20.40 -16.35 -40.48
N LYS A 13 -20.39 -15.35 -39.58
CA LYS A 13 -21.42 -15.16 -38.55
C LYS A 13 -22.78 -14.79 -39.17
N ASP A 14 -22.78 -13.93 -40.18
CA ASP A 14 -24.00 -13.50 -40.89
C ASP A 14 -24.41 -14.45 -42.03
N HIS A 15 -23.45 -15.18 -42.59
CA HIS A 15 -23.65 -16.15 -43.67
C HIS A 15 -22.98 -17.49 -43.35
N PRO A 16 -23.67 -18.39 -42.62
CA PRO A 16 -23.11 -19.66 -42.13
C PRO A 16 -22.66 -20.64 -43.24
N ASN A 17 -23.20 -20.49 -44.45
CA ASN A 17 -22.87 -21.33 -45.61
C ASN A 17 -21.67 -20.81 -46.42
N TRP A 18 -21.09 -19.68 -46.01
CA TRP A 18 -19.97 -19.05 -46.69
C TRP A 18 -18.66 -19.79 -46.35
N ASN A 19 -17.85 -20.06 -47.37
CA ASN A 19 -16.63 -20.87 -47.25
C ASN A 19 -15.47 -20.23 -48.01
N GLU A 20 -14.24 -20.75 -47.86
CA GLU A 20 -13.03 -20.20 -48.49
C GLU A 20 -13.08 -20.13 -50.04
N ARG A 21 -14.03 -20.84 -50.67
CA ARG A 21 -14.24 -20.83 -52.13
C ARG A 21 -15.30 -19.82 -52.58
N SER A 22 -16.01 -19.21 -51.66
CA SER A 22 -17.08 -18.25 -51.94
C SER A 22 -16.49 -16.91 -52.37
N GLN A 23 -17.12 -16.27 -53.36
CA GLN A 23 -16.69 -14.96 -53.85
C GLN A 23 -17.54 -13.86 -53.20
N ILE A 24 -16.88 -12.76 -52.81
CA ILE A 24 -17.52 -11.56 -52.30
C ILE A 24 -17.18 -10.39 -53.22
N CYS A 25 -18.13 -9.48 -53.45
CA CYS A 25 -17.86 -8.28 -54.22
C CYS A 25 -17.07 -7.27 -53.38
N ALA A 26 -16.26 -6.43 -54.02
CA ALA A 26 -15.42 -5.46 -53.32
C ALA A 26 -16.23 -4.46 -52.48
N THR A 27 -17.46 -4.13 -52.91
CA THR A 27 -18.35 -3.21 -52.20
C THR A 27 -18.83 -3.81 -50.87
N ASP A 28 -19.27 -5.07 -50.88
CA ASP A 28 -19.71 -5.78 -49.69
C ASP A 28 -18.54 -6.09 -48.75
N LEU A 29 -17.38 -6.46 -49.29
CA LEU A 29 -16.17 -6.67 -48.49
C LEU A 29 -15.74 -5.41 -47.74
N ASN A 30 -15.83 -4.24 -48.39
CA ASN A 30 -15.53 -2.98 -47.74
C ASN A 30 -16.56 -2.59 -46.66
N ARG A 31 -17.84 -2.95 -46.83
CA ARG A 31 -18.85 -2.79 -45.78
C ARG A 31 -18.50 -3.59 -44.53
N TYR A 32 -18.21 -4.88 -44.68
CA TYR A 32 -17.84 -5.73 -43.54
C TYR A 32 -16.51 -5.33 -42.88
N ARG A 33 -15.56 -4.76 -43.64
CA ARG A 33 -14.33 -4.18 -43.08
C ARG A 33 -14.64 -2.98 -42.17
N SER A 34 -15.52 -2.07 -42.60
CA SER A 34 -15.92 -0.91 -41.78
C SER A 34 -16.68 -1.33 -40.52
N GLU A 35 -17.60 -2.27 -40.64
CA GLU A 35 -18.39 -2.81 -39.52
C GLU A 35 -17.51 -3.51 -38.48
N TYR A 36 -16.52 -4.28 -38.92
CA TYR A 36 -15.52 -4.89 -38.02
C TYR A 36 -14.74 -3.84 -37.22
N ILE A 37 -14.33 -2.73 -37.87
CA ILE A 37 -13.58 -1.65 -37.21
C ILE A 37 -14.44 -0.96 -36.15
N GLU A 38 -15.72 -0.70 -36.45
CA GLU A 38 -16.65 -0.03 -35.54
C GLU A 38 -16.96 -0.90 -34.31
N ASP A 39 -17.27 -2.19 -34.50
CA ASP A 39 -17.50 -3.15 -33.40
C ASP A 39 -16.25 -3.30 -32.51
N THR A 40 -15.06 -3.33 -33.11
CA THR A 40 -13.79 -3.39 -32.36
C THR A 40 -13.60 -2.15 -31.49
N LEU A 41 -13.90 -0.95 -32.00
CA LEU A 41 -13.75 0.31 -31.25
C LEU A 41 -14.75 0.44 -30.09
N GLU A 42 -15.98 -0.04 -30.25
CA GLU A 42 -16.98 -0.01 -29.18
C GLU A 42 -16.64 -0.97 -28.03
N GLN A 43 -16.11 -2.15 -28.33
CA GLN A 43 -15.69 -3.12 -27.33
C GLN A 43 -14.58 -2.59 -26.42
N GLU A 44 -13.56 -1.94 -26.98
CA GLU A 44 -12.46 -1.37 -26.17
C GLU A 44 -12.94 -0.30 -25.18
N ARG A 45 -13.92 0.52 -25.58
CA ARG A 45 -14.49 1.56 -24.71
C ARG A 45 -15.24 0.96 -23.51
N GLY A 46 -15.91 -0.17 -23.69
CA GLY A 46 -16.63 -0.87 -22.62
C GLY A 46 -15.70 -1.52 -21.60
N GLU A 47 -14.61 -2.14 -22.04
CA GLU A 47 -13.65 -2.83 -21.17
C GLU A 47 -12.93 -1.87 -20.20
N LEU A 48 -12.61 -0.65 -20.65
CA LEU A 48 -12.00 0.39 -19.84
C LEU A 48 -12.86 0.77 -18.62
N SER A 49 -14.17 0.93 -18.79
CA SER A 49 -15.10 1.33 -17.71
C SER A 49 -15.21 0.28 -16.59
N GLU A 50 -15.17 -1.01 -16.95
CA GLU A 50 -15.22 -2.12 -15.98
C GLU A 50 -13.91 -2.27 -15.19
N LEU A 51 -12.77 -1.90 -15.78
CA LEU A 51 -11.50 -1.90 -15.08
C LEU A 51 -11.46 -0.82 -13.99
N GLU A 52 -11.87 0.41 -14.32
CA GLU A 52 -11.91 1.54 -13.37
C GLU A 52 -12.73 1.21 -12.12
N ARG A 53 -13.89 0.58 -12.29
CA ARG A 53 -14.79 0.22 -11.19
C ARG A 53 -14.17 -0.79 -10.23
N ARG A 54 -13.45 -1.80 -10.76
CA ARG A 54 -12.75 -2.81 -9.97
C ARG A 54 -11.58 -2.23 -9.17
N VAL A 55 -10.87 -1.25 -9.73
CA VAL A 55 -9.78 -0.56 -9.03
C VAL A 55 -10.31 0.19 -7.80
N VAL A 56 -11.44 0.89 -7.92
CA VAL A 56 -12.06 1.63 -6.80
C VAL A 56 -12.49 0.69 -5.68
N GLU A 57 -13.05 -0.48 -6.01
CA GLU A 57 -13.51 -1.46 -5.03
C GLU A 57 -12.34 -2.08 -4.23
N SER A 58 -11.25 -2.44 -4.92
CA SER A 58 -10.03 -2.97 -4.29
C SER A 58 -9.32 -1.98 -3.35
N LEU A 59 -9.33 -0.69 -3.67
CA LEU A 59 -8.77 0.35 -2.81
C LEU A 59 -9.56 0.50 -1.50
N ARG A 60 -10.90 0.39 -1.56
CA ARG A 60 -11.77 0.48 -0.39
C ARG A 60 -11.59 -0.70 0.56
N GLU A 61 -11.36 -1.89 0.02
CA GLU A 61 -11.10 -3.10 0.83
C GLU A 61 -9.76 -3.01 1.59
N HIS A 62 -8.73 -2.44 0.97
CA HIS A 62 -7.42 -2.23 1.60
C HIS A 62 -7.47 -1.32 2.82
N GLU A 63 -8.27 -0.24 2.79
CA GLU A 63 -8.38 0.71 3.90
C GLU A 63 -9.00 0.07 5.15
N LEU A 64 -9.98 -0.81 4.97
CA LEU A 64 -10.66 -1.52 6.07
C LEU A 64 -9.74 -2.54 6.77
N LEU A 65 -8.90 -3.24 6.00
CA LEU A 65 -7.95 -4.22 6.55
C LEU A 65 -6.87 -3.55 7.41
N SER A 66 -6.34 -2.39 6.99
CA SER A 66 -5.32 -1.67 7.75
C SER A 66 -5.81 -1.16 9.10
N ALA A 67 -7.08 -0.73 9.19
CA ALA A 67 -7.67 -0.24 10.43
C ALA A 67 -7.83 -1.33 11.51
N ASN A 68 -8.12 -2.57 11.10
CA ASN A 68 -8.37 -3.69 12.01
C ASN A 68 -7.09 -4.15 12.75
N VAL A 69 -5.95 -4.16 12.03
CA VAL A 69 -4.65 -4.58 12.60
C VAL A 69 -4.21 -3.68 13.78
N ASN A 70 -4.47 -2.38 13.71
CA ASN A 70 -4.15 -1.47 14.82
C ASN A 70 -5.02 -1.73 16.07
N GLN A 71 -6.27 -2.15 15.89
CA GLN A 71 -7.18 -2.44 17.00
C GLN A 71 -6.85 -3.75 17.72
N GLU A 72 -6.41 -4.79 16.99
CA GLU A 72 -5.95 -6.04 17.62
C GLU A 72 -4.71 -5.82 18.50
N PHE A 73 -3.89 -4.82 18.18
CA PHE A 73 -2.66 -4.51 18.92
C PHE A 73 -2.94 -3.90 20.31
N ASP A 74 -3.91 -3.00 20.41
CA ASP A 74 -4.23 -2.32 21.68
C ASP A 74 -4.98 -3.23 22.67
N GLN A 75 -5.55 -4.35 22.21
CA GLN A 75 -6.33 -5.26 23.05
C GLN A 75 -5.48 -6.15 23.96
N GLN A 76 -4.16 -6.25 23.75
CA GLN A 76 -3.29 -7.16 24.50
C GLN A 76 -2.52 -6.52 25.66
N ILE A 77 -2.73 -5.22 25.93
CA ILE A 77 -1.97 -4.50 26.97
C ILE A 77 -2.47 -4.87 28.37
N THR A 78 -1.58 -5.38 29.21
CA THR A 78 -1.89 -5.71 30.62
C THR A 78 -1.94 -4.46 31.50
N LEU A 79 -2.61 -4.55 32.66
CA LEU A 79 -2.71 -3.44 33.62
C LEU A 79 -1.33 -3.00 34.15
N GLY A 80 -0.42 -3.94 34.38
CA GLY A 80 0.94 -3.65 34.85
C GLY A 80 1.77 -2.90 33.82
N GLU A 81 1.62 -3.26 32.54
CA GLU A 81 2.26 -2.54 31.44
C GLU A 81 1.73 -1.12 31.35
N ARG A 82 0.41 -0.92 31.44
CA ARG A 82 -0.21 0.43 31.39
C ARG A 82 0.32 1.35 32.49
N VAL A 83 0.49 0.84 33.71
CA VAL A 83 1.08 1.60 34.82
C VAL A 83 2.56 1.91 34.56
N ALA A 84 3.34 0.94 34.08
CA ALA A 84 4.75 1.13 33.77
C ALA A 84 4.99 2.21 32.71
N ASP A 85 4.17 2.30 31.67
CA ASP A 85 4.30 3.37 30.65
C ASP A 85 3.96 4.74 31.22
N HIS A 86 2.96 4.81 32.11
CA HIS A 86 2.61 6.07 32.74
C HIS A 86 3.75 6.56 33.65
N VAL A 87 4.39 5.65 34.38
CA VAL A 87 5.56 5.96 35.22
C VAL A 87 6.78 6.34 34.36
N ALA A 88 7.05 5.63 33.26
CA ALA A 88 8.17 5.92 32.37
C ALA A 88 8.00 7.26 31.64
N SER A 89 6.80 7.56 31.12
CA SER A 89 6.49 8.84 30.46
C SER A 89 6.51 10.02 31.43
N PHE A 90 6.05 9.83 32.67
CA PHE A 90 6.15 10.84 33.71
C PHE A 90 7.61 11.08 34.13
N GLY A 91 8.38 10.01 34.38
CA GLY A 91 9.79 10.09 34.77
C GLY A 91 10.71 10.65 33.68
N GLY A 92 10.33 10.56 32.40
CA GLY A 92 11.05 11.13 31.27
C GLY A 92 10.71 12.60 30.96
N SER A 93 9.78 13.23 31.69
CA SER A 93 9.37 14.61 31.43
C SER A 93 10.36 15.64 31.98
N TRP A 94 10.59 16.70 31.21
CA TRP A 94 11.34 17.88 31.68
C TRP A 94 10.74 18.53 32.92
N THR A 95 9.41 18.49 33.07
CA THR A 95 8.73 19.01 34.26
C THR A 95 9.04 18.20 35.51
N PHE A 96 9.19 16.88 35.38
CA PHE A 96 9.56 15.99 36.48
C PHE A 96 11.00 16.27 36.94
N ILE A 97 11.93 16.41 35.99
CA ILE A 97 13.34 16.72 36.29
C ILE A 97 13.44 18.01 37.10
N LEU A 98 12.78 19.10 36.66
CA LEU A 98 12.81 20.39 37.33
C LEU A 98 12.19 20.34 38.74
N LEU A 99 11.04 19.67 38.88
CA LEU A 99 10.38 19.52 40.18
C LEU A 99 11.23 18.68 41.14
N PHE A 100 11.80 17.58 40.66
CA PHE A 100 12.65 16.70 41.45
C PHE A 100 13.91 17.42 41.94
N THR A 101 14.58 18.17 41.06
CA THR A 101 15.73 19.01 41.45
C THR A 101 15.33 20.06 42.48
N ALA A 102 14.19 20.74 42.31
CA ALA A 102 13.71 21.74 43.27
C ALA A 102 13.45 21.13 44.67
N VAL A 103 12.81 19.96 44.74
CA VAL A 103 12.56 19.25 46.00
C VAL A 103 13.88 18.88 46.68
N LEU A 104 14.87 18.37 45.93
CA LEU A 104 16.20 18.06 46.48
C LEU A 104 16.90 19.31 47.00
N THR A 105 16.87 20.42 46.26
CA THR A 105 17.46 21.68 46.71
C THR A 105 16.79 22.20 47.98
N ILE A 106 15.45 22.13 48.07
CA ILE A 106 14.69 22.53 49.26
C ILE A 106 15.06 21.63 50.44
N TRP A 107 15.15 20.31 50.26
CA TRP A 107 15.53 19.37 51.32
C TRP A 107 16.93 19.68 51.88
N VAL A 108 17.91 19.89 50.99
CA VAL A 108 19.27 20.26 51.37
C VAL A 108 19.30 21.61 52.09
N ALA A 109 18.55 22.61 51.59
CA ALA A 109 18.48 23.94 52.20
C ALA A 109 17.89 23.88 53.62
N ILE A 110 16.76 23.17 53.81
CA ILE A 110 16.13 22.99 55.12
C ILE A 110 17.09 22.31 56.09
N ASN A 111 17.72 21.20 55.70
CA ASN A 111 18.62 20.47 56.59
C ASN A 111 19.94 21.20 56.84
N SER A 112 20.43 22.02 55.90
CA SER A 112 21.62 22.87 56.07
C SER A 112 21.38 24.05 57.01
N VAL A 113 20.20 24.69 56.93
CA VAL A 113 19.85 25.84 57.80
C VAL A 113 19.41 25.38 59.19
N ALA A 114 18.78 24.20 59.30
CA ALA A 114 18.38 23.59 60.58
C ALA A 114 19.55 23.09 61.44
N VAL A 115 20.79 23.15 60.93
CA VAL A 115 22.04 22.84 61.68
C VAL A 115 22.14 23.63 62.98
N MET A 116 21.52 24.80 63.08
CA MET A 116 21.57 25.66 64.26
C MET A 116 20.68 25.20 65.43
N PHE A 117 19.70 24.31 65.20
CA PHE A 117 18.71 23.93 66.23
C PHE A 117 18.63 22.42 66.52
N ARG A 118 18.66 21.56 65.49
CA ARG A 118 18.83 20.08 65.50
C ARG A 118 18.42 19.56 64.12
N PRO A 119 19.35 19.27 63.21
CA PRO A 119 19.01 18.81 61.86
C PRO A 119 18.44 17.38 61.88
N PHE A 120 17.46 17.12 61.02
CA PHE A 120 16.84 15.79 60.86
C PHE A 120 17.72 14.84 60.03
N ASP A 121 18.37 15.36 58.99
CA ASP A 121 19.33 14.66 58.14
C ASP A 121 20.61 15.51 57.99
N PRO A 122 21.56 15.45 58.95
CA PRO A 122 22.79 16.23 58.89
C PRO A 122 23.71 15.78 57.75
N TYR A 123 24.53 16.71 57.24
CA TYR A 123 25.58 16.39 56.27
C TYR A 123 26.44 15.23 56.80
N PRO A 124 26.60 14.10 56.07
CA PRO A 124 26.49 13.93 54.60
C PRO A 124 25.15 13.40 54.03
N TYR A 125 24.00 13.64 54.68
CA TYR A 125 22.63 13.29 54.20
C TYR A 125 22.40 11.79 53.95
N ILE A 126 22.43 10.99 55.01
CA ILE A 126 22.32 9.51 54.90
C ILE A 126 20.91 9.09 54.51
N LEU A 127 19.87 9.75 55.01
CA LEU A 127 18.49 9.40 54.69
C LEU A 127 18.16 9.71 53.23
N LEU A 128 18.57 10.89 52.75
CA LEU A 128 18.39 11.27 51.35
C LEU A 128 19.14 10.31 50.41
N ASN A 129 20.37 9.93 50.75
CA ASN A 129 21.14 8.95 49.97
C ASN A 129 20.47 7.58 49.93
N LEU A 130 19.89 7.12 51.03
CA LEU A 130 19.16 5.85 51.09
C LEU A 130 17.94 5.87 50.17
N VAL A 131 17.14 6.94 50.23
CA VAL A 131 15.94 7.10 49.40
C VAL A 131 16.29 7.18 47.92
N LEU A 132 17.29 7.98 47.55
CA LEU A 132 17.75 8.10 46.16
C LEU A 132 18.27 6.77 45.62
N SER A 133 19.01 6.00 46.42
CA SER A 133 19.54 4.70 46.02
C SER A 133 18.41 3.69 45.81
N CYS A 134 17.39 3.70 46.66
CA CYS A 134 16.21 2.85 46.50
C CYS A 134 15.39 3.24 45.25
N LEU A 135 15.22 4.55 45.00
CA LEU A 135 14.54 5.06 43.82
C LEU A 135 15.26 4.63 42.53
N ALA A 136 16.59 4.80 42.48
CA ALA A 136 17.40 4.41 41.33
C ALA A 136 17.38 2.90 41.06
N ALA A 137 17.37 2.08 42.12
CA ALA A 137 17.29 0.62 41.99
C ALA A 137 15.99 0.14 41.33
N ILE A 138 14.86 0.80 41.62
CA ILE A 138 13.56 0.49 41.00
C ILE A 138 13.45 1.11 39.61
N GLN A 139 14.14 2.23 39.36
CA GLN A 139 14.08 2.95 38.09
C GLN A 139 14.62 2.13 36.91
N ALA A 140 15.76 1.44 37.08
CA ALA A 140 16.39 0.70 35.98
C ALA A 140 15.50 -0.43 35.40
N PRO A 141 14.86 -1.31 36.20
CA PRO A 141 13.91 -2.29 35.69
C PRO A 141 12.67 -1.68 35.02
N VAL A 142 12.13 -0.57 35.56
CA VAL A 142 10.95 0.10 34.97
C VAL A 142 11.29 0.68 33.60
N ILE A 143 12.45 1.32 33.47
CA ILE A 143 12.96 1.81 32.18
C ILE A 143 13.13 0.64 31.21
N MET A 144 13.78 -0.45 31.64
CA MET A 144 14.01 -1.63 30.81
C MET A 144 12.69 -2.29 30.36
N MET A 145 11.68 -2.35 31.22
CA MET A 145 10.36 -2.87 30.88
C MET A 145 9.64 -2.00 29.85
N SER A 146 9.75 -0.66 29.97
CA SER A 146 9.18 0.26 28.97
C SER A 146 9.94 0.16 27.64
N GLN A 147 11.27 0.05 27.67
CA GLN A 147 12.11 -0.15 26.48
C GLN A 147 11.79 -1.47 25.76
N ASN A 148 11.79 -2.61 26.46
CA ASN A 148 11.47 -3.92 25.88
C ASN A 148 10.10 -3.92 25.19
N ARG A 149 9.13 -3.19 25.75
CA ARG A 149 7.80 -3.07 25.16
C ARG A 149 7.80 -2.18 23.91
N GLN A 150 8.46 -1.04 23.95
CA GLN A 150 8.60 -0.17 22.79
C GLN A 150 9.30 -0.91 21.64
N GLU A 151 10.35 -1.66 21.93
CA GLU A 151 11.05 -2.51 20.94
C GLU A 151 10.14 -3.62 20.37
N ALA A 152 9.31 -4.24 21.20
CA ALA A 152 8.35 -5.24 20.73
C ALA A 152 7.31 -4.62 19.77
N LYS A 153 6.83 -3.41 20.09
CA LYS A 153 5.92 -2.64 19.22
C LYS A 153 6.58 -2.24 17.92
N ASP A 154 7.81 -1.73 17.98
CA ASP A 154 8.57 -1.32 16.80
C ASP A 154 8.92 -2.52 15.91
N ARG A 155 9.24 -3.68 16.50
CA ARG A 155 9.46 -4.93 15.75
C ARG A 155 8.20 -5.38 15.01
N LEU A 156 7.06 -5.43 15.68
CA LEU A 156 5.80 -5.85 15.06
C LEU A 156 5.36 -4.88 13.96
N ARG A 157 5.53 -3.57 14.17
CA ARG A 157 5.30 -2.57 13.13
C ARG A 157 6.21 -2.77 11.93
N SER A 158 7.49 -3.04 12.16
CA SER A 158 8.46 -3.31 11.09
C SER A 158 8.13 -4.59 10.30
N GLU A 159 7.69 -5.66 10.98
CA GLU A 159 7.23 -6.89 10.33
C GLU A 159 5.98 -6.66 9.49
N HIS A 160 5.03 -5.87 9.99
CA HIS A 160 3.83 -5.50 9.26
C HIS A 160 4.17 -4.68 8.01
N ASP A 161 4.98 -3.63 8.16
CA ASP A 161 5.41 -2.78 7.05
C ASP A 161 6.18 -3.58 5.99
N TYR A 162 7.00 -4.55 6.42
CA TYR A 162 7.67 -5.49 5.53
C TYR A 162 6.67 -6.35 4.75
N ARG A 163 5.63 -6.90 5.40
CA ARG A 163 4.60 -7.71 4.72
C ARG A 163 3.79 -6.88 3.73
N VAL A 164 3.44 -5.64 4.06
CA VAL A 164 2.75 -4.71 3.15
C VAL A 164 3.61 -4.42 1.93
N ASN A 165 4.90 -4.13 2.13
CA ASN A 165 5.83 -3.87 1.04
C ASN A 165 5.98 -5.10 0.12
N LEU A 166 6.18 -6.28 0.69
CA LEU A 166 6.26 -7.53 -0.08
C LEU A 166 4.97 -7.78 -0.89
N LYS A 167 3.80 -7.53 -0.30
CA LYS A 167 2.52 -7.64 -1.00
C LYS A 167 2.44 -6.66 -2.17
N ALA A 168 2.81 -5.39 -1.94
CA ALA A 168 2.83 -4.37 -2.99
C ALA A 168 3.81 -4.74 -4.13
N GLU A 169 4.99 -5.28 -3.81
CA GLU A 169 5.94 -5.75 -4.82
C GLU A 169 5.34 -6.88 -5.68
N LEU A 170 4.68 -7.85 -5.06
CA LEU A 170 4.00 -8.94 -5.77
C LEU A 170 2.85 -8.45 -6.64
N GLU A 171 2.03 -7.52 -6.13
CA GLU A 171 0.94 -6.91 -6.89
C GLU A 171 1.46 -6.12 -8.10
N ILE A 172 2.53 -5.33 -7.94
CA ILE A 172 3.17 -4.61 -9.05
C ILE A 172 3.70 -5.60 -10.09
N ARG A 173 4.37 -6.69 -9.66
CA ARG A 173 4.87 -7.72 -10.58
C ARG A 173 3.74 -8.40 -11.34
N HIS A 174 2.64 -8.69 -10.66
CA HIS A 174 1.43 -9.26 -11.29
C HIS A 174 0.84 -8.30 -12.31
N LEU A 175 0.66 -7.02 -11.94
CA LEU A 175 0.15 -5.98 -12.84
C LEU A 175 1.05 -5.81 -14.07
N HIS A 176 2.37 -5.83 -13.89
CA HIS A 176 3.33 -5.76 -14.98
C HIS A 176 3.16 -6.91 -15.97
N SER A 177 3.05 -8.15 -15.47
CA SER A 177 2.82 -9.32 -16.33
C SER A 177 1.49 -9.25 -17.09
N LYS A 178 0.43 -8.73 -16.47
CA LYS A 178 -0.85 -8.50 -17.14
C LYS A 178 -0.75 -7.40 -18.21
N LEU A 179 -0.04 -6.31 -17.91
CA LEU A 179 0.19 -5.21 -18.84
C LEU A 179 0.95 -5.72 -20.07
N ASP A 180 2.02 -6.49 -19.89
CA ASP A 180 2.80 -7.07 -20.98
C ASP A 180 1.94 -7.96 -21.88
N LEU A 181 1.07 -8.78 -21.29
CA LEU A 181 0.13 -9.61 -22.02
C LEU A 181 -0.86 -8.77 -22.85
N LEU A 182 -1.45 -7.74 -22.24
CA LEU A 182 -2.39 -6.84 -22.92
C LEU A 182 -1.70 -6.06 -24.05
N LEU A 183 -0.51 -5.52 -23.81
CA LEU A 183 0.28 -4.80 -24.81
C LEU A 183 0.62 -5.71 -26.00
N THR A 184 0.98 -6.97 -25.74
CA THR A 184 1.24 -7.95 -26.80
C THR A 184 -0.02 -8.19 -27.66
N HIS A 185 -1.19 -8.33 -27.02
CA HIS A 185 -2.45 -8.51 -27.72
C HIS A 185 -2.83 -7.28 -28.56
N GLN A 186 -2.71 -6.09 -27.98
CA GLN A 186 -2.94 -4.81 -28.66
C GLN A 186 -2.01 -4.61 -29.87
N TRP A 187 -0.74 -5.01 -29.74
CA TRP A 187 0.21 -4.96 -30.85
C TRP A 187 -0.18 -5.87 -32.02
N GLN A 188 -0.69 -7.07 -31.73
CA GLN A 188 -1.22 -7.97 -32.76
C GLN A 188 -2.42 -7.34 -33.49
N ARG A 189 -3.36 -6.74 -32.76
CA ARG A 189 -4.53 -6.05 -33.34
C ARG A 189 -4.13 -4.89 -34.25
N LEU A 190 -3.18 -4.04 -33.81
CA LEU A 190 -2.66 -2.94 -34.62
C LEU A 190 -2.02 -3.42 -35.92
N LEU A 191 -1.24 -4.51 -35.87
CA LEU A 191 -0.64 -5.11 -37.06
C LEU A 191 -1.71 -5.66 -38.02
N GLU A 192 -2.78 -6.27 -37.51
CA GLU A 192 -3.91 -6.72 -38.34
C GLU A 192 -4.60 -5.56 -39.06
N ILE A 193 -4.89 -4.47 -38.34
CA ILE A 193 -5.51 -3.27 -38.92
C ILE A 193 -4.59 -2.65 -39.98
N GLN A 194 -3.29 -2.52 -39.69
CA GLN A 194 -2.33 -1.96 -40.64
C GLN A 194 -2.24 -2.81 -41.93
N GLN A 195 -2.28 -4.14 -41.80
CA GLN A 195 -2.31 -5.03 -42.95
C GLN A 195 -3.58 -4.85 -43.79
N LEU A 196 -4.74 -4.72 -43.14
CA LEU A 196 -6.01 -4.44 -43.84
C LEU A 196 -5.97 -3.11 -44.60
N GLN A 197 -5.39 -2.06 -44.02
CA GLN A 197 -5.20 -0.77 -44.70
C GLN A 197 -4.27 -0.90 -45.90
N THR A 198 -3.17 -1.65 -45.77
CA THR A 198 -2.21 -1.87 -46.86
C THR A 198 -2.84 -2.63 -48.03
N ASP A 199 -3.66 -3.63 -47.75
CA ASP A 199 -4.41 -4.36 -48.77
C ASP A 199 -5.42 -3.45 -49.49
N LEU A 200 -6.14 -2.61 -48.75
CA LEU A 200 -7.10 -1.66 -49.31
C LEU A 200 -6.41 -0.67 -50.27
N LEU A 201 -5.26 -0.14 -49.87
CA LEU A 201 -4.45 0.75 -50.73
C LEU A 201 -3.96 0.04 -51.99
N GLY A 202 -3.53 -1.22 -51.88
CA GLY A 202 -3.15 -2.05 -53.02
C GLY A 202 -4.30 -2.28 -54.00
N GLU A 203 -5.51 -2.53 -53.49
CA GLU A 203 -6.73 -2.66 -54.31
C GLU A 203 -7.10 -1.36 -55.03
N ILE A 204 -6.97 -0.21 -54.36
CA ILE A 204 -7.23 1.11 -54.96
C ILE A 204 -6.20 1.40 -56.07
N ALA A 205 -4.92 1.19 -55.80
CA ALA A 205 -3.85 1.41 -56.79
C ALA A 205 -4.03 0.53 -58.05
N ASN A 206 -4.44 -0.73 -57.88
CA ASN A 206 -4.72 -1.62 -59.01
C ASN A 206 -5.99 -1.24 -59.78
N ARG A 207 -6.97 -0.59 -59.14
CA ARG A 207 -8.17 -0.06 -59.82
C ARG A 207 -7.90 1.19 -60.63
N GLU A 208 -6.95 2.04 -60.20
CA GLU A 208 -6.55 3.23 -60.96
C GLU A 208 -5.65 2.90 -62.16
N SER A 209 -5.02 1.71 -62.17
CA SER A 209 -4.15 1.23 -63.25
C SER A 209 -4.87 0.50 -64.40
N ASN A 210 -6.19 0.30 -64.32
CA ASN A 210 -7.00 -0.49 -65.24
C ASN A 210 -8.15 0.36 -65.80
#